data_AF-A0A968SJW9-F1
#
_entry.id   AF-A0A968SJW9-F1
#
_cell.length_a   1.000
_cell.length_b   1.000
_cell.length_c   1.000
_cell.angle_alpha   90.00
_cell.angle_beta   90.00
_cell.angle_gamma   90.00
#
_symmetry.space_group_name_H-M   'P 1'
#
loop_
_entity.id
_entity.type
_entity.pdbx_description
1 polymer ?
#
loop_
_entity_poly.entity_id
_entity_poly.type
_entity_poly.pdbx_seq_one_letter_code
_entity_poly.pdbx_strand_id
1 'polypeptide(L)'
;MITKETKPFFDHFIDLKSFLLKVVLSVGVGSIISLIYSNYFISLITNPLKGRLLHFLSPTDSLFFFNQNTSFLWGIIIISSSALFSLELF
;
A
#
# COMPACT_ATOMS: atom_id res chain seq x y z
N MET A 1 31.26 18.04 -12.47
CA MET A 1 31.29 16.80 -13.27
C MET A 1 30.85 15.68 -12.35
N ILE A 2 29.61 15.21 -12.48
CA ILE A 2 29.12 14.05 -11.72
C ILE A 2 29.60 12.83 -12.48
N THR A 3 30.66 12.19 -11.98
CA THR A 3 31.10 10.89 -12.48
C THR A 3 29.98 9.89 -12.20
N LYS A 4 29.26 9.48 -13.24
CA LYS A 4 28.43 8.26 -13.21
C LYS A 4 29.40 7.10 -12.98
N GLU A 5 29.73 6.84 -11.71
CA GLU A 5 30.39 5.61 -11.32
C GLU A 5 29.49 4.47 -11.78
N THR A 6 29.88 3.83 -12.87
CA THR A 6 29.21 2.66 -13.40
C THR A 6 29.56 1.53 -12.45
N LYS A 7 28.82 1.44 -11.33
CA LYS A 7 28.86 0.28 -10.46
C LYS A 7 28.65 -0.95 -11.34
N PRO A 8 29.43 -2.03 -11.15
CA PRO A 8 29.26 -3.24 -11.94
C PRO A 8 27.80 -3.74 -11.83
N PHE A 9 27.27 -4.29 -12.93
CA PHE A 9 25.85 -4.68 -13.07
C PHE A 9 25.35 -5.56 -11.90
N PHE A 10 26.24 -6.35 -11.29
CA PHE A 10 25.98 -7.18 -10.11
C PHE A 10 25.78 -6.40 -8.80
N ASP A 11 26.45 -5.26 -8.61
CA ASP A 11 26.23 -4.39 -7.44
C ASP A 11 24.86 -3.72 -7.50
N HIS A 12 24.38 -3.40 -8.72
CA HIS A 12 23.01 -2.93 -8.93
C HIS A 12 21.95 -3.96 -8.51
N PHE A 13 22.21 -5.26 -8.66
CA PHE A 13 21.29 -6.29 -8.17
C PHE A 13 21.26 -6.39 -6.64
N ILE A 14 22.39 -6.13 -5.98
CA ILE A 14 22.48 -6.11 -4.51
C ILE A 14 21.69 -4.92 -3.95
N ASP A 15 21.84 -3.75 -4.59
CA ASP A 15 21.07 -2.55 -4.27
C ASP A 15 19.57 -2.80 -4.52
N LEU A 16 19.20 -3.44 -5.65
CA LEU A 16 17.81 -3.78 -5.98
C LEU A 16 17.18 -4.75 -4.97
N LYS A 17 17.91 -5.75 -4.50
CA LYS A 17 17.43 -6.69 -3.47
C LYS A 17 17.16 -5.97 -2.15
N SER A 18 18.06 -5.07 -1.76
CA SER A 18 17.92 -4.27 -0.54
C SER A 18 16.73 -3.31 -0.64
N PHE A 19 16.53 -2.71 -1.81
CA PHE A 19 15.37 -1.89 -2.11
C PHE A 19 14.06 -2.69 -2.06
N LEU A 20 14.01 -3.85 -2.71
CA LEU A 20 12.83 -4.71 -2.73
C LEU A 20 12.44 -5.17 -1.32
N LEU A 21 13.41 -5.53 -0.46
CA LEU A 21 13.15 -5.85 0.94
C LEU A 21 12.56 -4.67 1.71
N LYS A 22 13.07 -3.45 1.51
CA LYS A 22 12.50 -2.24 2.13
C LYS A 22 11.06 -2.01 1.69
N VAL A 23 10.78 -2.14 0.39
CA VAL A 23 9.42 -1.99 -0.16
C VAL A 23 8.49 -3.04 0.44
N VAL A 24 8.90 -4.31 0.50
CA VAL A 24 8.08 -5.39 1.09
C VAL A 24 7.79 -5.11 2.57
N LEU A 25 8.78 -4.65 3.34
CA LEU A 25 8.59 -4.28 4.74
C LEU A 25 7.65 -3.08 4.89
N SER A 26 7.79 -2.05 4.05
CA SER A 26 6.85 -0.92 4.02
C SER A 26 5.44 -1.37 3.67
N VAL A 27 5.29 -2.31 2.72
CA VAL A 27 4.00 -2.93 2.35
C VAL A 27 3.36 -3.69 3.51
N GLY A 28 4.15 -4.45 4.26
CA GLY A 28 3.70 -5.13 5.46
C GLY A 28 3.20 -4.15 6.51
N VAL A 29 3.98 -3.12 6.83
CA VAL A 29 3.63 -2.12 7.86
C VAL A 29 2.38 -1.33 7.46
N GLY A 30 2.30 -0.85 6.21
CA GLY A 30 1.13 -0.11 5.74
C GLY A 30 -0.14 -0.96 5.69
N SER A 31 -0.03 -2.26 5.38
CA SER A 31 -1.17 -3.19 5.46
C SER A 31 -1.65 -3.39 6.89
N ILE A 32 -0.75 -3.57 7.86
CA ILE A 32 -1.12 -3.74 9.28
C ILE A 32 -1.84 -2.50 9.79
N ILE A 33 -1.30 -1.31 9.53
CA ILE A 33 -1.93 -0.04 9.93
C ILE A 33 -3.32 0.07 9.30
N SER A 34 -3.44 -0.23 8.00
CA SER A 34 -4.72 -0.12 7.29
C SER A 34 -5.75 -1.15 7.73
N LEU A 35 -5.33 -2.31 8.24
CA LEU A 35 -6.23 -3.27 8.88
C LEU A 35 -6.77 -2.75 10.21
N ILE A 36 -5.90 -2.18 11.06
CA ILE A 36 -6.30 -1.59 12.36
C ILE A 36 -7.30 -0.45 12.15
N TYR A 37 -7.07 0.41 11.16
CA TYR A 37 -7.92 1.56 10.83
C TYR A 37 -8.98 1.27 9.77
N SER A 38 -9.20 -0.01 9.40
CA SER A 38 -10.14 -0.43 8.35
C SER A 38 -11.53 0.19 8.55
N ASN A 39 -12.08 0.08 9.75
CA ASN A 39 -13.39 0.61 10.12
C ASN A 39 -13.48 2.14 9.93
N TYR A 40 -12.39 2.86 10.17
CA TYR A 40 -12.33 4.31 9.96
C TYR A 40 -12.40 4.64 8.46
N PHE A 41 -11.64 3.94 7.63
CA PHE A 41 -11.65 4.12 6.18
C PHE A 41 -12.99 3.76 5.55
N ILE A 42 -13.61 2.67 6.01
CA ILE A 42 -14.95 2.27 5.57
C ILE A 42 -15.97 3.32 5.97
N SER A 43 -15.89 3.83 7.21
CA SER A 43 -16.73 4.93 7.66
C SER A 43 -16.54 6.16 6.77
N LEU A 44 -15.32 6.48 6.36
CA LEU A 44 -15.02 7.63 5.50
C LEU A 44 -15.65 7.49 4.10
N ILE A 45 -15.63 6.29 3.52
CA ILE A 45 -16.26 5.99 2.22
C ILE A 45 -17.79 5.93 2.33
N THR A 46 -18.32 5.42 3.44
CA THR A 46 -19.78 5.25 3.64
C THR A 46 -20.46 6.50 4.19
N ASN A 47 -19.71 7.44 4.79
CA ASN A 47 -20.22 8.72 5.28
C ASN A 47 -20.98 9.54 4.21
N PRO A 48 -20.46 9.73 2.98
CA PRO A 48 -21.20 10.43 1.93
C PRO A 48 -22.43 9.66 1.41
N LEU A 49 -22.53 8.37 1.72
CA LEU A 49 -23.63 7.49 1.31
C LEU A 49 -24.72 7.35 2.39
N LYS A 50 -24.57 8.03 3.55
CA LYS A 50 -25.55 8.05 4.63
C LYS A 50 -26.90 8.56 4.10
N GLY A 51 -27.84 7.62 3.92
CA GLY A 51 -29.16 7.88 3.36
C GLY A 51 -29.56 6.94 2.21
N ARG A 52 -28.61 6.16 1.68
CA ARG A 52 -28.90 5.07 0.72
C ARG A 52 -28.65 3.71 1.37
N LEU A 53 -29.57 2.77 1.17
CA LEU A 53 -29.38 1.37 1.56
C LEU A 53 -28.29 0.76 0.67
N LEU A 54 -27.18 0.34 1.28
CA LEU A 54 -26.12 -0.40 0.60
C LEU A 54 -26.55 -1.85 0.46
N HIS A 55 -26.88 -2.26 -0.76
CA HIS A 55 -27.11 -3.67 -1.09
C HIS A 55 -25.80 -4.31 -1.53
N PHE A 56 -25.33 -5.30 -0.79
CA PHE A 56 -24.24 -6.18 -1.22
C PHE A 56 -24.78 -7.10 -2.32
N LEU A 57 -24.26 -6.94 -3.54
CA LEU A 57 -24.73 -7.71 -4.69
C LEU A 57 -24.27 -9.17 -4.68
N SER A 58 -23.19 -9.51 -3.97
CA SER A 58 -22.73 -10.89 -3.89
C SER A 58 -22.78 -11.45 -2.45
N PRO A 59 -23.17 -12.72 -2.28
CA PRO A 59 -23.18 -13.39 -0.98
C PRO A 59 -21.75 -13.63 -0.43
N THR A 60 -20.74 -13.55 -1.28
CA THR A 60 -19.30 -13.67 -0.95
C THR A 60 -18.61 -12.34 -0.68
N ASP A 61 -19.21 -11.20 -1.05
CA ASP A 61 -18.83 -9.83 -0.63
C ASP A 61 -19.24 -9.58 0.82
N SER A 62 -18.92 -10.55 1.68
CA SER A 62 -19.00 -10.38 3.12
C SER A 62 -18.25 -9.12 3.52
N LEU A 63 -18.71 -8.47 4.59
CA LEU A 63 -18.03 -7.34 5.24
C LEU A 63 -16.53 -7.60 5.41
N PHE A 64 -16.12 -8.85 5.62
CA PHE A 64 -14.72 -9.24 5.71
C PHE A 64 -13.91 -9.00 4.41
N PHE A 65 -14.43 -9.43 3.26
CA PHE A 65 -13.75 -9.21 1.96
C PHE A 65 -13.72 -7.73 1.57
N PHE A 66 -14.79 -6.99 1.87
CA PHE A 66 -14.83 -5.55 1.66
C PHE A 66 -13.79 -4.83 2.54
N ASN A 67 -13.70 -5.20 3.82
CA ASN A 67 -12.73 -4.62 4.75
C ASN A 67 -11.29 -4.93 4.35
N GLN A 68 -11.01 -6.16 3.92
CA GLN A 68 -9.66 -6.57 3.54
C GLN A 68 -9.20 -5.87 2.25
N ASN A 69 -10.07 -5.78 1.24
CA ASN A 69 -9.74 -5.09 -0.02
C ASN A 69 -9.57 -3.58 0.18
N THR A 70 -10.43 -2.95 0.99
CA THR A 70 -10.30 -1.52 1.29
C THR A 70 -9.04 -1.24 2.11
N SER A 71 -8.72 -2.06 3.11
CA SER A 71 -7.46 -1.94 3.86
C SER A 71 -6.22 -2.11 2.99
N PHE A 72 -6.23 -3.06 2.07
CA PHE A 72 -5.09 -3.27 1.17
C PHE A 72 -4.85 -2.04 0.27
N LEU A 73 -5.92 -1.48 -0.31
CA LEU A 73 -5.85 -0.27 -1.13
C LEU A 73 -5.35 0.94 -0.33
N TRP A 74 -5.87 1.13 0.89
CA TRP A 74 -5.40 2.21 1.77
C TRP A 74 -3.96 2.02 2.21
N GLY A 75 -3.52 0.78 2.41
CA GLY A 75 -2.12 0.45 2.68
C GLY A 75 -1.23 0.95 1.55
N ILE A 76 -1.56 0.59 0.31
CA ILE A 76 -0.81 1.05 -0.88
C ILE A 76 -0.74 2.57 -0.96
N ILE A 77 -1.86 3.28 -0.69
CA ILE A 77 -1.88 4.74 -0.71
C ILE A 77 -0.95 5.33 0.35
N ILE A 78 -0.98 4.82 1.58
CA ILE A 78 -0.09 5.29 2.67
C ILE A 78 1.39 5.04 2.32
N ILE A 79 1.68 3.92 1.68
CA ILE A 79 3.05 3.54 1.31
C ILE A 79 3.51 4.26 0.03
N SER A 80 2.60 4.75 -0.81
CA SER A 80 2.96 5.41 -2.06
C SER A 80 3.96 6.57 -1.84
N SER A 81 3.80 7.33 -0.76
CA SER A 81 4.71 8.42 -0.40
C SER A 81 6.11 7.92 -0.03
N SER A 82 6.22 6.79 0.69
CA SER A 82 7.52 6.23 1.10
C SER A 82 8.18 5.41 0.00
N ALA A 83 7.39 4.77 -0.86
CA ALA A 83 7.85 4.08 -2.05
C ALA A 83 8.42 5.05 -3.08
N LEU A 84 7.74 6.17 -3.34
CA LEU A 84 8.25 7.23 -4.23
C LEU A 84 9.56 7.82 -3.71
N PHE A 85 9.64 8.13 -2.41
CA PHE A 85 10.88 8.62 -1.79
C PHE A 85 12.03 7.60 -1.89
N SER A 86 11.73 6.32 -1.67
CA SER A 86 12.75 5.27 -1.78
C SER A 86 13.22 5.10 -3.24
N LEU A 87 12.34 5.35 -4.22
CA LEU A 87 12.62 5.23 -5.65
C LEU A 87 13.44 6.42 -6.18
N GLU A 88 13.26 7.63 -5.62
CA GLU A 88 14.14 8.78 -5.88
C GLU A 88 15.56 8.60 -5.30
N LEU A 89 15.67 7.80 -4.23
CA LEU A 89 16.95 7.51 -3.56
C LEU A 89 17.74 6.36 -4.22
N PHE A 90 17.13 5.64 -5.15
CA PHE A 90 17.74 4.53 -5.91
C PHE A 90 18.33 5.04 -7.23
#